data_AF-A0AAD6Y9T1-F1
#
_entry.id   AF-A0AAD6Y9T1-F1
#
_cell.length_a   1.000
_cell.length_b   1.000
_cell.length_c   1.000
_cell.angle_alpha   90.00
_cell.angle_beta   90.00
_cell.angle_gamma   90.00
#
_symmetry.space_group_name_H-M   'P 1'
#
loop_
_entity.id
_entity.type
_entity.pdbx_description
1 polymer ?
#
loop_
_entity_poly.entity_id
_entity_poly.type
_entity_poly.pdbx_seq_one_letter_code
_entity_poly.pdbx_strand_id
1 'polypeptide(L)'
;LRVALEEIDTELSRFQAFSARYIATLVAQRTESQALLDAVTYPVLTLPTEITSRIFVECLPTQGYVRPSVRRAPLLLMRVCRQWEGIALETSELW
;
A
#
# COMPACT_ATOMS: atom_id res chain seq x y z
N LEU A 1 -1.92 -5.82 54.57
CA LEU A 1 -2.26 -6.58 53.34
C LEU A 1 -3.29 -5.83 52.49
N ARG A 2 -4.47 -5.50 53.02
CA ARG A 2 -5.53 -4.76 52.29
C ARG A 2 -5.11 -3.36 51.82
N VAL A 3 -4.49 -2.59 52.70
CA VAL A 3 -3.95 -1.24 52.39
C VAL A 3 -2.87 -1.30 51.31
N ALA A 4 -1.98 -2.30 51.36
CA ALA A 4 -0.92 -2.47 50.37
C ALA A 4 -1.47 -2.89 48.98
N LEU A 5 -2.59 -3.62 48.94
CA LEU A 5 -3.28 -3.93 47.68
C LEU A 5 -3.95 -2.70 47.09
N GLU A 6 -4.62 -1.88 47.91
CA GLU A 6 -5.25 -0.62 47.47
C GLU A 6 -4.22 0.38 46.91
N GLU A 7 -3.02 0.43 47.48
CA GLU A 7 -1.92 1.26 46.99
C GLU A 7 -1.42 0.79 45.61
N ILE A 8 -1.26 -0.52 45.41
CA ILE A 8 -0.88 -1.12 44.13
C ILE A 8 -1.96 -0.89 43.06
N ASP A 9 -3.24 -1.05 43.41
CA ASP A 9 -4.37 -0.82 42.49
C ASP A 9 -4.46 0.65 42.07
N THR A 10 -4.14 1.56 42.99
CA THR A 10 -4.09 3.00 42.70
C THR A 10 -2.96 3.34 41.73
N GLU A 11 -1.77 2.81 41.95
CA GLU A 11 -0.63 3.00 41.05
C GLU A 11 -0.84 2.33 39.68
N LEU A 12 -1.47 1.15 39.64
CA LEU A 12 -1.90 0.51 38.40
C LEU A 12 -2.90 1.37 37.63
N SER A 13 -3.92 1.89 38.30
CA SER A 13 -4.93 2.77 37.68
C SER A 13 -4.29 4.05 37.14
N ARG A 14 -3.33 4.61 37.88
CA ARG A 14 -2.56 5.78 37.46
C ARG A 14 -1.72 5.50 36.21
N PHE A 15 -1.01 4.38 36.18
CA PHE A 15 -0.21 3.97 35.03
C PHE A 15 -1.08 3.63 33.81
N GLN A 16 -2.21 2.97 34.03
CA GLN A 16 -3.20 2.69 32.98
C GLN A 16 -3.81 3.97 32.41
N ALA A 17 -4.12 4.96 33.24
CA ALA A 17 -4.62 6.25 32.77
C ALA A 17 -3.57 7.01 31.95
N PHE A 18 -2.29 6.92 32.36
CA PHE A 18 -1.17 7.50 31.61
C PHE A 18 -0.98 6.79 30.25
N SER A 19 -0.97 5.46 30.24
CA SER A 19 -0.79 4.68 29.01
C SER A 19 -1.99 4.82 28.08
N ALA A 20 -3.22 4.90 28.60
CA ALA A 20 -4.43 5.14 27.80
C ALA A 20 -4.35 6.47 27.04
N ARG A 21 -3.85 7.53 27.68
CA ARG A 21 -3.59 8.82 27.01
C ARG A 21 -2.57 8.68 25.90
N TYR A 22 -1.46 8.00 26.16
CA TYR A 22 -0.43 7.78 25.15
C TYR A 22 -0.95 6.95 23.96
N ILE A 23 -1.66 5.86 24.22
CA ILE A 23 -2.29 5.03 23.19
C ILE A 23 -3.29 5.86 22.38
N ALA A 24 -4.12 6.69 23.03
CA ALA A 24 -5.06 7.56 22.32
C ALA A 24 -4.35 8.51 21.36
N THR A 25 -3.21 9.09 21.77
CA THR A 25 -2.41 9.94 20.87
C THR A 25 -1.85 9.16 19.68
N LEU A 26 -1.32 7.96 19.89
CA LEU A 26 -0.79 7.12 18.81
C LEU A 26 -1.90 6.67 17.85
N VAL A 27 -3.08 6.33 18.36
CA VAL A 27 -4.24 5.97 17.53
C VAL A 27 -4.70 7.16 16.70
N ALA A 28 -4.74 8.36 17.27
CA ALA A 28 -5.05 9.58 16.54
C ALA A 28 -4.06 9.82 15.39
N GLN A 29 -2.75 9.75 15.66
CA GLN A 29 -1.70 9.88 14.63
C GLN A 29 -1.78 8.81 13.54
N ARG A 30 -2.06 7.56 13.92
CA ARG A 30 -2.27 6.48 12.96
C ARG A 30 -3.48 6.76 12.08
N THR A 31 -4.57 7.24 12.67
CA THR A 31 -5.83 7.50 11.96
C THR A 31 -5.67 8.63 10.97
N GLU A 32 -4.94 9.69 11.35
CA GLU A 32 -4.57 10.79 10.46
C GLU A 32 -3.72 10.30 9.28
N SER A 33 -2.66 9.54 9.55
CA SER A 33 -1.81 8.98 8.49
C SER A 33 -2.60 8.06 7.55
N GLN A 34 -3.49 7.23 8.10
CA GLN A 34 -4.34 6.34 7.32
C GLN A 34 -5.34 7.12 6.45
N ALA A 35 -5.98 8.16 6.99
CA ALA A 35 -6.91 9.00 6.24
C ALA A 35 -6.23 9.70 5.05
N LEU A 36 -4.96 10.11 5.21
CA LEU A 36 -4.18 10.64 4.09
C LEU A 36 -3.96 9.59 2.99
N LEU A 37 -3.62 8.35 3.37
CA LEU A 37 -3.45 7.25 2.41
C LEU A 37 -4.75 6.90 1.70
N ASP A 38 -5.87 6.86 2.42
CA ASP A 38 -7.19 6.53 1.86
C ASP A 38 -7.71 7.62 0.92
N ALA A 39 -7.34 8.88 1.15
CA ALA A 39 -7.65 10.00 0.25
C ALA A 39 -6.84 9.95 -1.05
N VAL A 40 -5.67 9.30 -1.06
CA VAL A 40 -4.88 9.09 -2.26
C VAL A 40 -5.48 7.94 -3.06
N THR A 41 -6.08 8.26 -4.20
CA THR A 41 -6.41 7.24 -5.18
C THR A 41 -5.11 6.71 -5.77
N TYR A 42 -4.86 5.41 -5.67
CA TYR A 42 -3.75 4.74 -6.32
C TYR A 42 -4.25 4.14 -7.63
N PRO A 43 -4.16 4.84 -8.79
CA PRO A 43 -4.79 4.36 -10.03
C PRO A 43 -4.24 2.99 -10.41
N VAL A 44 -2.96 2.74 -10.12
CA VAL A 44 -2.29 1.46 -10.34
C VAL A 44 -3.00 0.26 -9.68
N LEU A 45 -3.76 0.48 -8.60
CA LEU A 45 -4.49 -0.55 -7.86
C LEU A 45 -5.98 -0.62 -8.25
N THR A 46 -6.50 0.37 -8.98
CA THR A 46 -7.93 0.50 -9.29
C THR A 46 -8.22 0.58 -10.79
N LEU A 47 -7.19 0.59 -11.64
CA LEU A 47 -7.35 0.62 -13.08
C LEU A 47 -7.98 -0.68 -13.58
N PRO A 48 -8.98 -0.60 -14.48
CA PRO A 48 -9.49 -1.77 -15.17
C PRO A 48 -8.38 -2.51 -15.92
N THR A 49 -8.55 -3.82 -16.09
CA THR A 49 -7.59 -4.68 -16.80
C THR A 49 -7.35 -4.16 -18.22
N GLU A 50 -8.40 -3.74 -18.91
CA GLU A 50 -8.35 -3.25 -20.30
C GLU A 50 -7.49 -1.99 -20.44
N ILE A 51 -7.59 -1.07 -19.48
CA ILE A 51 -6.79 0.15 -19.47
C ILE A 51 -5.34 -0.18 -19.15
N THR A 52 -5.11 -1.12 -18.23
CA THR A 52 -3.75 -1.56 -17.86
C THR A 52 -3.06 -2.28 -19.03
N SER A 53 -3.76 -3.19 -19.72
CA SER A 53 -3.29 -3.80 -20.98
C SER A 53 -2.98 -2.75 -22.03
N ARG A 54 -3.85 -1.74 -22.21
CA ARG A 54 -3.60 -0.66 -23.18
C ARG A 54 -2.34 0.13 -22.85
N ILE A 55 -2.09 0.44 -21.57
CA ILE A 55 -0.85 1.11 -21.13
C ILE A 55 0.38 0.31 -21.57
N PHE A 56 0.37 -1.02 -21.40
CA PHE A 56 1.48 -1.87 -21.83
C PHE A 56 1.70 -1.82 -23.35
N VAL A 57 0.62 -1.90 -24.15
CA VAL A 57 0.69 -1.84 -25.61
C VAL A 57 1.23 -0.49 -26.09
N GLU A 58 0.80 0.61 -25.48
CA GLU A 58 1.29 1.96 -25.80
C GLU A 58 2.76 2.18 -25.40
N CYS A 59 3.34 1.30 -24.56
CA CYS A 59 4.77 1.33 -24.27
C CYS A 59 5.63 0.67 -25.35
N LEU A 60 5.02 -0.03 -26.31
CA LEU A 60 5.76 -0.64 -27.42
C LEU A 60 6.23 0.44 -28.40
N PRO A 61 7.43 0.30 -28.98
CA PRO A 61 7.89 1.20 -30.01
C PRO A 61 6.97 1.16 -31.23
N THR A 62 6.62 2.33 -31.76
CA THR A 62 5.80 2.46 -32.98
C THR A 62 6.53 2.05 -34.26
N GLN A 63 7.86 1.97 -34.21
CA GLN A 63 8.70 1.58 -35.34
C GLN A 63 9.89 0.72 -34.88
N GLY A 64 10.27 -0.23 -35.74
CA GLY A 64 11.42 -1.12 -35.52
C GLY A 64 11.09 -2.33 -34.65
N TYR A 65 12.09 -3.17 -34.43
CA TYR A 65 11.94 -4.39 -33.63
C TYR A 65 11.96 -4.10 -32.14
N VAL A 66 11.01 -4.69 -31.41
CA VAL A 66 10.97 -4.65 -29.95
C VAL A 66 12.18 -5.41 -29.41
N ARG A 67 12.99 -4.75 -28.57
CA ARG A 67 14.07 -5.40 -27.81
C ARG A 67 13.66 -5.50 -26.34
N PRO A 68 13.31 -6.70 -25.85
CA PRO A 68 12.98 -6.93 -24.45
C PRO A 68 14.07 -6.40 -23.52
N SER A 69 13.67 -5.65 -22.51
CA SER A 69 14.59 -5.11 -21.51
C SER A 69 13.87 -4.90 -20.19
N VAL A 70 14.31 -5.58 -19.14
CA VAL A 70 13.75 -5.43 -17.78
C VAL A 70 13.90 -4.02 -17.19
N ARG A 71 14.72 -3.17 -17.82
CA ARG A 71 14.93 -1.75 -17.45
C ARG A 71 14.07 -0.78 -18.27
N ARG A 72 13.24 -1.26 -19.18
CA ARG A 72 12.39 -0.44 -20.05
C ARG A 72 10.95 -0.98 -20.06
N ALA A 73 9.99 -0.09 -20.24
CA ALA A 73 8.61 -0.51 -20.47
C ALA A 73 8.53 -1.29 -21.80
N PRO A 74 7.55 -2.21 -21.96
CA PRO A 74 6.51 -2.59 -20.99
C PRO A 74 7.01 -3.44 -19.80
N LEU A 75 8.12 -4.18 -19.94
CA LEU A 75 8.58 -5.15 -18.92
C LEU A 75 8.91 -4.53 -17.56
N LEU A 76 9.40 -3.28 -17.53
CA LEU A 76 9.63 -2.56 -16.28
C LEU A 76 8.35 -2.42 -15.44
N LEU A 77 7.20 -2.20 -16.10
CA LEU A 77 5.92 -1.96 -15.44
C LEU A 77 5.31 -3.23 -14.83
N MET A 78 5.70 -4.41 -15.31
CA MET A 78 5.31 -5.69 -14.70
C MET A 78 5.81 -5.82 -13.25
N ARG A 79 6.84 -5.06 -12.85
CA ARG A 79 7.43 -5.11 -11.51
C ARG A 79 6.74 -4.19 -10.49
N VAL A 80 5.70 -3.46 -10.90
CA VAL A 80 4.98 -2.52 -10.03
C VAL A 80 4.14 -3.29 -9.00
N CYS A 81 3.37 -4.27 -9.45
CA CYS A 81 2.63 -5.19 -8.59
C CYS A 81 2.31 -6.50 -9.33
N ARG A 82 1.95 -7.56 -8.59
CA ARG A 82 1.60 -8.87 -9.17
C ARG A 82 0.40 -8.82 -10.12
N GLN A 83 -0.55 -7.91 -9.87
CA GLN A 83 -1.72 -7.74 -10.74
C GLN A 83 -1.29 -7.26 -12.13
N TRP A 84 -0.40 -6.27 -12.20
CA TRP A 84 0.13 -5.76 -13.47
C TRP A 84 0.97 -6.79 -14.20
N GLU A 85 1.75 -7.59 -13.48
CA GLU A 85 2.47 -8.74 -14.05
C GLU A 85 1.51 -9.75 -14.70
N GLY A 86 0.44 -10.13 -14.00
CA GLY A 86 -0.59 -11.02 -14.53
C GLY A 86 -1.26 -10.46 -15.79
N ILE A 87 -1.67 -9.20 -15.75
CA ILE A 87 -2.31 -8.52 -16.89
C ILE A 87 -1.37 -8.49 -18.11
N ALA A 88 -0.08 -8.19 -17.92
CA ALA A 88 0.89 -8.20 -19.02
C ALA A 88 1.06 -9.60 -19.63
N LEU A 89 1.10 -10.65 -18.81
CA LEU A 89 1.20 -12.03 -19.30
C LEU A 89 -0.05 -12.47 -20.07
N GLU A 90 -1.22 -11.95 -19.70
CA GLU A 90 -2.49 -12.20 -20.39
C GLU A 90 -2.69 -11.32 -21.65
N THR A 91 -1.93 -10.24 -21.81
CA THR A 91 -2.02 -9.34 -22.97
C THR A 91 -1.20 -9.90 -24.14
N SER A 92 -1.88 -10.55 -25.09
CA SER A 92 -1.24 -11.25 -26.20
C SER A 92 -0.47 -10.32 -27.15
N GLU A 93 -0.86 -9.05 -27.27
CA GLU A 93 -0.17 -8.07 -28.13
C GLU A 93 1.25 -7.72 -27.68
N LEU A 94 1.69 -8.14 -26.49
CA LEU A 94 3.03 -7.89 -25.98
C LEU A 94 4.08 -8.93 -26.42
N TRP A 95 3.63 -10.05 -27.00
CA TRP A 95 4.45 -11.23 -27.33
C TRP A 95 4.46 -11.49 -28.84
#